data_AF-A0A2S7M087-F1
#
_entry.id   AF-A0A2S7M087-F1
#
_cell.length_a   1.000
_cell.length_b   1.000
_cell.length_c   1.000
_cell.angle_alpha   90.00
_cell.angle_beta   90.00
_cell.angle_gamma   90.00
#
_symmetry.space_group_name_H-M   'P 1'
#
loop_
_entity.id
_entity.type
_entity.pdbx_description
1 polymer ?
#
loop_
_entity_poly.entity_id
_entity_poly.type
_entity_poly.pdbx_seq_one_letter_code
_entity_poly.pdbx_strand_id
1 'polypeptide(L)'
;MGKDKRIVWKDQSDLKIILTISQFIETYEIKSSREYQKQLSKNPNSAPSMWFINNKYGSWNNLLNSIGVDNSGSKKWARMETDELIKVAQIFIDSEKIKSQRVYEKKSTGKDVPCLSTLKNRLGDIRFLFKKEVNKRLTNFEILLELKNEIIRLNMEDDLSMTKFQNYSKSKQLPSVYTIMRRTNKTWEELMSEIGYDYREIKIKKQRNNLRRRSKNNMSKT
;
A
#
# COMPACT_ATOMS: atom_id res chain seq x y z
N MET A 1 -35.21 -28.49 -45.17
CA MET A 1 -34.83 -28.66 -43.75
C MET A 1 -33.43 -28.10 -43.55
N GLY A 2 -33.29 -26.94 -42.91
CA GLY A 2 -31.98 -26.37 -42.60
C GLY A 2 -31.30 -27.21 -41.52
N LYS A 3 -30.12 -27.77 -41.81
CA LYS A 3 -29.31 -28.48 -40.80
C LYS A 3 -29.02 -27.51 -39.65
N ASP A 4 -29.40 -27.90 -38.43
CA ASP A 4 -29.07 -27.17 -37.21
C ASP A 4 -27.53 -27.05 -37.14
N LYS A 5 -27.01 -25.82 -37.29
CA LYS A 5 -25.56 -25.54 -37.37
C LYS A 5 -24.88 -25.54 -35.99
N ARG A 6 -25.56 -25.99 -34.94
CA ARG A 6 -25.05 -26.02 -33.57
C ARG A 6 -24.00 -27.12 -33.43
N ILE A 7 -22.79 -26.73 -33.03
CA ILE A 7 -21.73 -27.68 -32.68
C ILE A 7 -22.11 -28.33 -31.35
N VAL A 8 -22.34 -29.64 -31.37
CA VAL A 8 -22.51 -30.43 -30.14
C VAL A 8 -21.14 -30.87 -29.65
N TRP A 9 -20.58 -30.12 -28.69
CA TRP A 9 -19.25 -30.38 -28.14
C TRP A 9 -19.13 -31.74 -27.45
N LYS A 10 -20.24 -32.30 -26.96
CA LYS A 10 -20.27 -33.63 -26.31
C LYS A 10 -19.93 -34.77 -27.26
N ASP A 11 -20.18 -34.59 -28.56
CA ASP A 11 -20.01 -35.63 -29.57
C ASP A 11 -18.63 -35.55 -30.26
N GLN A 12 -17.81 -34.55 -29.90
CA GLN A 12 -16.46 -34.39 -30.42
C GLN A 12 -15.47 -35.21 -29.61
N SER A 13 -14.41 -35.70 -30.27
CA SER A 13 -13.31 -36.37 -29.58
C SER A 13 -12.57 -35.42 -28.64
N ASP A 14 -12.02 -35.96 -27.56
CA ASP A 14 -11.27 -35.19 -26.55
C ASP A 14 -10.11 -34.41 -27.18
N LEU A 15 -9.39 -35.02 -28.11
CA LEU A 15 -8.30 -34.39 -28.84
C LEU A 15 -8.77 -33.18 -29.66
N LYS A 16 -9.93 -33.27 -30.31
CA LYS A 16 -10.49 -32.15 -31.08
C LYS A 16 -10.97 -31.03 -30.17
N ILE A 17 -11.55 -31.35 -29.03
CA ILE A 17 -11.96 -30.37 -28.01
C ILE A 17 -10.73 -29.62 -27.49
N ILE A 18 -9.68 -30.35 -27.10
CA ILE A 18 -8.42 -29.79 -26.61
C ILE A 18 -7.80 -28.85 -27.65
N LEU A 19 -7.62 -29.32 -28.89
CA LEU A 19 -7.04 -28.51 -29.97
C LEU A 19 -7.85 -27.23 -30.22
N THR A 20 -9.18 -27.34 -30.24
CA THR A 20 -10.06 -26.18 -30.44
C THR A 20 -9.90 -25.15 -29.33
N ILE A 21 -9.85 -25.61 -28.07
CA ILE A 21 -9.66 -24.73 -26.92
C ILE A 21 -8.26 -24.10 -26.94
N SER A 22 -7.21 -24.88 -27.20
CA SER A 22 -5.83 -24.38 -27.27
C SER A 22 -5.65 -23.32 -28.35
N GLN A 23 -6.14 -23.59 -29.57
CA GLN A 23 -6.10 -22.62 -30.67
C GLN A 23 -6.85 -21.33 -30.33
N PHE A 24 -8.00 -21.44 -29.67
CA PHE A 24 -8.76 -20.28 -29.22
C PHE A 24 -8.00 -19.46 -28.16
N ILE A 25 -7.35 -20.13 -27.21
CA ILE A 25 -6.51 -19.48 -26.19
C ILE A 25 -5.34 -18.73 -26.85
N GLU A 26 -4.65 -19.38 -27.78
CA GLU A 26 -3.50 -18.80 -28.49
C GLU A 26 -3.91 -17.62 -29.37
N THR A 27 -4.98 -17.76 -30.16
CA THR A 27 -5.47 -16.74 -31.10
C THR A 27 -5.80 -15.42 -30.40
N TYR A 28 -6.31 -15.47 -29.17
CA TYR A 28 -6.73 -14.28 -28.42
C TYR A 28 -5.83 -13.97 -27.22
N GLU A 29 -4.66 -14.61 -27.11
CA GLU A 29 -3.70 -14.46 -26.01
C GLU A 29 -4.35 -14.52 -24.62
N ILE A 30 -5.26 -15.49 -24.42
CA ILE A 30 -6.10 -15.58 -23.22
C ILE A 30 -5.26 -16.05 -22.02
N LYS A 31 -5.29 -15.28 -20.92
CA LYS A 31 -4.52 -15.59 -19.69
C LYS A 31 -5.41 -15.99 -18.51
N SER A 32 -6.72 -15.82 -18.63
CA SER A 32 -7.67 -16.12 -17.55
C SER A 32 -9.02 -16.63 -18.04
N SER A 33 -9.74 -17.33 -17.17
CA SER A 33 -11.11 -17.82 -17.45
C SER A 33 -12.10 -16.68 -17.75
N ARG A 34 -11.91 -15.49 -17.14
CA ARG A 34 -12.71 -14.30 -17.42
C ARG A 34 -12.47 -13.75 -18.81
N GLU A 35 -11.20 -13.68 -19.22
CA GLU A 35 -10.84 -13.29 -20.59
C GLU A 35 -11.38 -14.28 -21.60
N TYR A 36 -11.30 -15.59 -21.30
CA TYR A 36 -11.90 -16.63 -22.13
C TYR A 36 -13.39 -16.39 -22.36
N GLN A 37 -14.18 -16.22 -21.29
CA GLN A 37 -15.61 -15.95 -21.39
C GLN A 37 -15.89 -14.67 -22.19
N LYS A 38 -15.10 -13.61 -21.97
CA LYS A 38 -15.24 -12.33 -22.69
C LYS A 38 -14.94 -12.45 -24.17
N GLN A 39 -13.94 -13.25 -24.57
CA GLN A 39 -13.64 -13.47 -25.98
C GLN A 39 -14.66 -14.41 -26.62
N LEU A 40 -15.14 -15.41 -25.87
CA LEU A 40 -16.18 -16.32 -26.35
C LEU A 40 -17.51 -15.59 -26.59
N SER A 41 -17.86 -14.60 -25.76
CA SER A 41 -19.06 -13.79 -26.00
C SER A 41 -18.97 -12.95 -27.27
N LYS A 42 -17.74 -12.58 -27.70
CA LYS A 42 -17.51 -11.86 -28.95
C LYS A 42 -17.46 -12.80 -30.17
N ASN A 43 -17.03 -14.04 -29.96
CA ASN A 43 -16.86 -15.05 -31.00
C ASN A 43 -17.70 -16.29 -30.65
N PRO A 44 -19.04 -16.22 -30.71
CA PRO A 44 -19.89 -17.34 -30.31
C PRO A 44 -19.61 -18.57 -31.16
N ASN A 45 -19.74 -19.76 -30.56
CA ASN A 45 -19.52 -21.08 -31.18
C ASN A 45 -18.08 -21.38 -31.66
N SER A 46 -17.11 -20.48 -31.46
CA SER A 46 -15.71 -20.71 -31.82
C SER A 46 -15.00 -21.71 -30.90
N ALA A 47 -15.45 -21.83 -29.65
CA ALA A 47 -14.93 -22.78 -28.67
C ALA A 47 -16.02 -23.23 -27.66
N PRO A 48 -15.80 -24.30 -26.88
CA PRO A 48 -16.73 -24.74 -25.85
C PRO A 48 -17.01 -23.69 -24.77
N SER A 49 -18.20 -23.74 -24.18
CA SER A 49 -18.55 -22.82 -23.08
C SER A 49 -17.79 -23.14 -21.79
N MET A 50 -17.67 -22.15 -20.89
CA MET A 50 -17.08 -22.37 -19.57
C MET A 50 -17.84 -23.42 -18.75
N TRP A 51 -19.16 -23.52 -18.94
CA TRP A 51 -19.96 -24.58 -18.33
C TRP A 51 -19.52 -25.96 -18.80
N PHE A 52 -19.30 -26.13 -20.11
CA PHE A 52 -18.80 -27.38 -20.67
C PHE A 52 -17.39 -27.71 -20.14
N ILE A 53 -16.51 -26.71 -20.08
CA ILE A 53 -15.15 -26.86 -19.54
C ILE A 53 -15.19 -27.33 -18.09
N ASN A 54 -15.98 -26.68 -17.24
CA ASN A 54 -16.11 -27.08 -15.84
C ASN A 54 -16.71 -28.48 -15.69
N ASN A 55 -17.69 -28.84 -16.51
CA ASN A 55 -18.30 -30.16 -16.46
C ASN A 55 -17.34 -31.29 -16.91
N LYS A 56 -16.49 -31.04 -17.93
CA LYS A 56 -15.59 -32.05 -18.49
C LYS A 56 -14.25 -32.15 -17.75
N TYR A 57 -13.66 -31.01 -17.39
CA TYR A 57 -12.32 -30.93 -16.80
C TYR A 57 -12.34 -30.59 -15.30
N GLY A 58 -13.51 -30.29 -14.73
CA GLY A 58 -13.68 -29.88 -13.33
C GLY A 58 -13.35 -28.40 -13.08
N SER A 59 -12.30 -27.86 -13.70
CA SER A 59 -11.94 -26.44 -13.59
C SER A 59 -11.12 -25.93 -14.79
N TRP A 60 -11.06 -24.61 -14.95
CA TRP A 60 -10.15 -23.94 -15.89
C TRP A 60 -8.68 -24.36 -15.70
N ASN A 61 -8.23 -24.50 -14.44
CA ASN A 61 -6.84 -24.87 -14.17
C ASN A 61 -6.54 -26.33 -14.56
N ASN A 62 -7.50 -27.23 -14.37
CA ASN A 62 -7.36 -28.62 -14.80
C ASN A 62 -7.34 -28.73 -16.33
N LEU A 63 -8.17 -27.94 -17.02
CA LEU A 63 -8.10 -27.80 -18.47
C LEU A 63 -6.71 -27.33 -18.90
N LEU A 64 -6.17 -26.26 -18.29
CA LEU A 64 -4.82 -25.75 -18.61
C LEU A 64 -3.75 -26.84 -18.44
N ASN A 65 -3.81 -27.62 -17.36
CA ASN A 65 -2.91 -28.76 -17.17
C ASN A 65 -3.08 -29.82 -18.28
N SER A 66 -4.31 -30.11 -18.70
CA SER A 66 -4.60 -31.11 -19.76
C SER A 66 -4.10 -30.69 -21.15
N ILE A 67 -3.98 -29.38 -21.40
CA ILE A 67 -3.44 -28.83 -22.64
C ILE A 67 -1.92 -28.54 -22.55
N GLY A 68 -1.25 -28.98 -21.48
CA GLY A 68 0.19 -28.78 -21.27
C GLY A 68 0.59 -27.37 -20.82
N VAL A 69 -0.38 -26.51 -20.48
CA VAL A 69 -0.12 -25.20 -19.88
C VAL A 69 0.08 -25.39 -18.39
N ASP A 70 1.35 -25.42 -17.99
CA ASP A 70 1.74 -25.77 -16.63
C ASP A 70 1.37 -24.66 -15.62
N ASN A 71 0.34 -24.91 -14.81
CA ASN A 71 -0.03 -24.06 -13.66
C ASN A 71 0.71 -24.47 -12.37
N SER A 72 1.80 -25.24 -12.48
CA SER A 72 2.59 -25.78 -11.38
C SER A 72 3.22 -24.73 -10.45
N GLY A 73 3.19 -23.44 -10.80
CA GLY A 73 3.58 -22.35 -9.92
C GLY A 73 2.92 -22.47 -8.53
N SER A 74 1.64 -22.88 -8.47
CA SER A 74 0.95 -23.11 -7.19
C SER A 74 1.52 -24.27 -6.36
N LYS A 75 2.12 -25.30 -6.99
CA LYS A 75 2.68 -26.48 -6.30
C LYS A 75 4.05 -26.17 -5.69
N LYS A 76 4.86 -25.31 -6.33
CA LYS A 76 6.16 -24.85 -5.80
C LYS A 76 5.98 -24.19 -4.44
N TRP A 77 5.06 -23.23 -4.34
CA TRP A 77 4.80 -22.49 -3.11
C TRP A 77 4.14 -23.35 -2.02
N ALA A 78 3.40 -24.39 -2.39
CA ALA A 78 2.78 -25.32 -1.45
C ALA A 78 3.79 -26.20 -0.71
N ARG A 79 4.93 -26.51 -1.35
CA ARG A 79 5.98 -27.39 -0.79
C ARG A 79 7.12 -26.63 -0.09
N MET A 80 7.32 -25.36 -0.40
CA MET A 80 8.34 -24.49 0.20
C MET A 80 8.13 -24.34 1.71
N GLU A 81 9.12 -24.07 2.55
CA GLU A 81 8.84 -23.81 3.98
C GLU A 81 8.10 -22.48 4.21
N THR A 82 7.42 -22.34 5.36
CA THR A 82 6.61 -21.13 5.64
C THR A 82 7.47 -19.87 5.71
N ASP A 83 8.59 -19.94 6.42
CA ASP A 83 9.53 -18.82 6.56
C ASP A 83 10.19 -18.44 5.23
N GLU A 84 10.50 -19.42 4.39
CA GLU A 84 11.02 -19.20 3.04
C GLU A 84 9.98 -18.51 2.16
N LEU A 85 8.73 -18.95 2.21
CA LEU A 85 7.63 -18.33 1.47
C LEU A 85 7.45 -16.86 1.87
N ILE A 86 7.53 -16.57 3.19
CA ILE A 86 7.49 -15.20 3.71
C ILE A 86 8.66 -14.39 3.17
N LYS A 87 9.89 -14.92 3.21
CA LYS A 87 11.09 -14.23 2.70
C LYS A 87 10.96 -13.89 1.21
N VAL A 88 10.51 -14.83 0.38
CA VAL A 88 10.28 -14.59 -1.06
C VAL A 88 9.28 -13.46 -1.27
N ALA A 89 8.15 -13.49 -0.56
CA ALA A 89 7.15 -12.44 -0.65
C ALA A 89 7.70 -11.07 -0.16
N GLN A 90 8.48 -11.05 0.92
CA GLN A 90 9.04 -9.84 1.49
C GLN A 90 10.08 -9.19 0.56
N ILE A 91 10.99 -9.98 -0.02
CA ILE A 91 11.96 -9.51 -1.02
C ILE A 91 11.25 -8.84 -2.20
N PHE A 92 10.16 -9.44 -2.68
CA PHE A 92 9.36 -8.86 -3.75
C PHE A 92 8.66 -7.57 -3.33
N ILE A 93 8.09 -7.54 -2.13
CA ILE A 93 7.44 -6.34 -1.57
C ILE A 93 8.42 -5.18 -1.46
N ASP A 94 9.63 -5.43 -0.97
CA ASP A 94 10.64 -4.41 -0.73
C ASP A 94 11.23 -3.88 -2.05
N SER A 95 11.58 -4.78 -2.97
CA SER A 95 12.13 -4.44 -4.29
C SER A 95 11.15 -3.63 -5.15
N GLU A 96 9.87 -4.02 -5.17
CA GLU A 96 8.83 -3.35 -5.94
C GLU A 96 8.14 -2.19 -5.19
N LYS A 97 8.61 -1.89 -3.96
CA LYS A 97 8.08 -0.87 -3.04
C LYS A 97 6.56 -0.99 -2.86
N ILE A 98 6.08 -2.21 -2.66
CA ILE A 98 4.65 -2.56 -2.58
C ILE A 98 4.09 -2.12 -1.23
N LYS A 99 3.02 -1.32 -1.26
CA LYS A 99 2.42 -0.72 -0.05
C LYS A 99 1.09 -1.37 0.39
N SER A 100 0.54 -2.28 -0.40
CA SER A 100 -0.76 -2.88 -0.10
C SER A 100 -0.97 -4.22 -0.82
N GLN A 101 -1.88 -5.02 -0.28
CA GLN A 101 -2.31 -6.29 -0.88
C GLN A 101 -2.81 -6.13 -2.32
N ARG A 102 -3.56 -5.06 -2.61
CA ARG A 102 -4.09 -4.80 -3.97
C ARG A 102 -2.98 -4.52 -4.98
N VAL A 103 -1.96 -3.77 -4.56
CA VAL A 103 -0.80 -3.48 -5.41
C VAL A 103 0.03 -4.75 -5.62
N TYR A 104 0.16 -5.57 -4.57
CA TYR A 104 0.82 -6.87 -4.66
C TYR A 104 0.17 -7.75 -5.73
N GLU A 105 -1.14 -7.98 -5.65
CA GLU A 105 -1.89 -8.81 -6.59
C GLU A 105 -1.66 -8.41 -8.06
N LYS A 106 -1.70 -7.10 -8.32
CA LYS A 106 -1.51 -6.56 -9.67
C LYS A 106 -0.09 -6.81 -10.17
N LYS A 107 0.92 -6.63 -9.32
CA LYS A 107 2.33 -6.77 -9.70
C LYS A 107 2.82 -8.21 -9.71
N SER A 108 2.26 -9.09 -8.88
CA SER A 108 2.63 -10.51 -8.82
C SER A 108 2.14 -11.30 -10.04
N THR A 109 1.17 -10.76 -10.79
CA THR A 109 0.62 -11.43 -11.97
C THR A 109 1.70 -11.63 -13.03
N GLY A 110 1.97 -12.90 -13.38
CA GLY A 110 2.98 -13.26 -14.38
C GLY A 110 4.43 -13.18 -13.88
N LYS A 111 4.65 -13.06 -12.57
CA LYS A 111 5.98 -13.10 -11.95
C LYS A 111 6.16 -14.43 -11.20
N ASP A 112 7.41 -14.89 -11.06
CA ASP A 112 7.76 -16.08 -10.26
C ASP A 112 7.76 -15.75 -8.76
N VAL A 113 6.60 -15.35 -8.24
CA VAL A 113 6.35 -15.04 -6.84
C VAL A 113 5.00 -15.63 -6.42
N PRO A 114 4.79 -15.95 -5.13
CA PRO A 114 3.51 -16.47 -4.68
C PRO A 114 2.42 -15.43 -4.85
N CYS A 115 1.30 -15.81 -5.48
CA CYS A 115 0.14 -14.95 -5.56
C CYS A 115 -0.51 -14.73 -4.18
N LEU A 116 -1.32 -13.68 -4.06
CA LEU A 116 -1.92 -13.31 -2.77
C LEU A 116 -2.80 -14.43 -2.19
N SER A 117 -3.52 -15.16 -3.05
CA SER A 117 -4.34 -16.30 -2.63
C SER A 117 -3.50 -17.41 -2.02
N THR A 118 -2.35 -17.73 -2.61
CA THR A 118 -1.38 -18.70 -2.05
C THR A 118 -0.92 -18.26 -0.67
N LEU A 119 -0.54 -16.99 -0.51
CA LEU A 119 -0.11 -16.44 0.78
C LEU A 119 -1.24 -16.49 1.83
N LYS A 120 -2.47 -16.09 1.46
CA LYS A 120 -3.63 -16.11 2.37
C LYS A 120 -4.01 -17.52 2.79
N ASN A 121 -4.04 -18.46 1.86
CA ASN A 121 -4.39 -19.85 2.15
C ASN A 121 -3.41 -20.50 3.14
N ARG A 122 -2.15 -20.07 3.12
CA ARG A 122 -1.10 -20.65 3.96
C ARG A 122 -0.88 -19.92 5.29
N LEU A 123 -0.89 -18.59 5.25
CA LEU A 123 -0.52 -17.74 6.39
C LEU A 123 -1.75 -17.17 7.11
N GLY A 124 -2.94 -17.25 6.51
CA GLY A 124 -4.14 -16.57 6.99
C GLY A 124 -4.00 -15.05 6.87
N ASP A 125 -3.74 -14.37 8.00
CA ASP A 125 -3.60 -12.91 8.03
C ASP A 125 -2.22 -12.48 7.52
N ILE A 126 -2.17 -12.00 6.28
CA ILE A 126 -0.94 -11.52 5.62
C ILE A 126 -0.69 -10.03 5.79
N ARG A 127 -1.45 -9.31 6.64
CA ARG A 127 -1.26 -7.85 6.81
C ARG A 127 0.13 -7.48 7.30
N PHE A 128 0.80 -8.37 8.04
CA PHE A 128 2.14 -8.14 8.56
C PHE A 128 3.19 -7.93 7.44
N LEU A 129 3.05 -8.59 6.29
CA LEU A 129 3.95 -8.44 5.14
C LEU A 129 3.96 -7.01 4.56
N PHE A 130 2.88 -6.26 4.78
CA PHE A 130 2.70 -4.91 4.25
C PHE A 130 2.77 -3.83 5.34
N LYS A 131 3.00 -4.22 6.60
CA LYS A 131 3.24 -3.24 7.66
C LYS A 131 4.59 -2.61 7.37
N LYS A 132 4.58 -1.30 7.09
CA LYS A 132 5.81 -0.52 7.26
C LYS A 132 6.30 -0.75 8.68
N GLU A 133 7.62 -0.85 8.86
CA GLU A 133 8.21 -0.52 10.14
C GLU A 133 7.57 0.80 10.58
N VAL A 134 6.73 0.71 11.61
CA VAL A 134 6.20 1.88 12.25
C VAL A 134 7.43 2.45 12.91
N ASN A 135 8.13 3.36 12.22
CA ASN A 135 9.18 4.18 12.82
C ASN A 135 8.70 4.52 14.21
N LYS A 136 9.37 3.96 15.21
CA LYS A 136 8.93 3.92 16.61
C LYS A 136 8.37 5.30 16.94
N ARG A 137 7.03 5.40 17.01
CA ARG A 137 6.39 6.71 17.16
C ARG A 137 6.88 7.26 18.49
N LEU A 138 7.53 8.42 18.48
CA LEU A 138 7.97 9.07 19.71
C LEU A 138 6.80 9.09 20.70
N THR A 139 7.06 8.63 21.92
CA THR A 139 6.17 8.76 23.07
C THR A 139 5.93 10.25 23.37
N ASN A 140 4.89 10.57 24.13
CA ASN A 140 4.61 11.97 24.47
C ASN A 140 5.79 12.62 25.22
N PHE A 141 6.48 11.86 26.07
CA PHE A 141 7.69 12.33 26.75
C PHE A 141 8.83 12.62 25.76
N GLU A 142 9.13 11.71 24.84
CA GLU A 142 10.17 11.93 23.83
C GLU A 142 9.84 13.12 22.91
N ILE A 143 8.56 13.35 22.59
CA ILE A 143 8.13 14.53 21.82
C ILE A 143 8.45 15.82 22.58
N LEU A 144 8.16 15.88 23.88
CA LEU A 144 8.41 17.07 24.69
C LEU A 144 9.92 17.35 24.84
N LEU A 145 10.71 16.29 25.04
CA LEU A 145 12.16 16.38 25.10
C LEU A 145 12.73 16.90 23.77
N GLU A 146 12.30 16.32 22.65
CA GLU A 146 12.77 16.73 21.32
C GLU A 146 12.29 18.15 20.97
N LEU A 147 11.07 18.53 21.39
CA LEU A 147 10.55 19.89 21.22
C LEU A 147 11.43 20.92 21.95
N LYS A 148 11.83 20.61 23.19
CA LYS A 148 12.75 21.46 23.96
C LYS A 148 14.11 21.58 23.28
N ASN A 149 14.69 20.45 22.85
CA ASN A 149 15.97 20.43 22.16
C ASN A 149 15.94 21.24 20.87
N GLU A 150 14.85 21.16 20.10
CA GLU A 150 14.70 21.91 18.86
C GLU A 150 14.54 23.41 19.10
N ILE A 151 13.86 23.83 20.18
CA ILE A 151 13.77 25.25 20.58
C ILE A 151 15.16 25.80 20.92
N ILE A 152 15.96 25.04 21.69
CA ILE A 152 17.34 25.41 22.04
C ILE A 152 18.21 25.46 20.77
N ARG A 153 18.09 24.47 19.89
CA ARG A 153 18.83 24.43 18.61
C ARG A 153 18.53 25.64 17.73
N LEU A 154 17.29 26.13 17.77
CA LEU A 154 16.85 27.32 17.03
C LEU A 154 17.15 28.64 17.75
N ASN A 155 17.70 28.60 18.97
CA ASN A 155 17.95 29.76 19.83
C ASN A 155 16.68 30.63 19.99
N MET A 156 15.54 29.98 20.26
CA MET A 156 14.21 30.57 20.30
C MET A 156 13.64 30.75 21.72
N GLU A 157 14.43 30.48 22.75
CA GLU A 157 14.04 30.50 24.16
C GLU A 157 13.42 31.83 24.61
N ASP A 158 13.83 32.95 24.00
CA ASP A 158 13.37 34.31 24.33
C ASP A 158 12.16 34.80 23.50
N ASP A 159 11.69 34.04 22.50
CA ASP A 159 10.56 34.43 21.64
C ASP A 159 9.39 33.46 21.77
N LEU A 160 9.68 32.15 21.76
CA LEU A 160 8.72 31.03 21.83
C LEU A 160 7.50 31.19 20.91
N SER A 161 7.64 31.91 19.80
CA SER A 161 6.56 32.07 18.82
C SER A 161 6.32 30.76 18.06
N MET A 162 5.11 30.23 18.18
CA MET A 162 4.64 29.04 17.46
C MET A 162 4.87 29.16 15.94
N THR A 163 4.51 30.30 15.35
CA THR A 163 4.64 30.52 13.91
C THR A 163 6.11 30.54 13.47
N LYS A 164 6.98 31.18 14.26
CA LYS A 164 8.42 31.16 13.97
C LYS A 164 8.96 29.74 14.08
N PHE A 165 8.56 28.99 15.10
CA PHE A 165 9.00 27.62 15.29
C PHE A 165 8.57 26.75 14.10
N GLN A 166 7.32 26.87 13.64
CA GLN A 166 6.84 26.17 12.44
C GLN A 166 7.64 26.52 11.18
N ASN A 167 8.03 27.78 11.01
CA ASN A 167 8.78 28.21 9.82
C ASN A 167 10.25 27.78 9.85
N TYR A 168 10.88 27.72 11.03
CA TYR A 168 12.30 27.43 11.16
C TYR A 168 12.60 25.96 11.49
N SER A 169 11.66 25.24 12.11
CA SER A 169 11.86 23.84 12.43
C SER A 169 11.90 23.00 11.15
N LYS A 170 12.97 22.21 11.03
CA LYS A 170 13.18 21.24 9.94
C LYS A 170 13.47 19.84 10.50
N SER A 171 13.11 19.60 11.76
CA SER A 171 13.36 18.31 12.42
C SER A 171 12.62 17.20 11.67
N LYS A 172 13.37 16.15 11.30
CA LYS A 172 12.80 14.93 10.72
C LYS A 172 12.16 14.04 11.79
N GLN A 173 12.46 14.28 13.06
CA GLN A 173 11.99 13.45 14.19
C GLN A 173 10.72 14.01 14.81
N LEU A 174 10.58 15.33 14.90
CA LEU A 174 9.38 15.96 15.46
C LEU A 174 8.20 15.87 14.48
N PRO A 175 7.01 15.47 14.96
CA PRO A 175 5.80 15.68 14.20
C PRO A 175 5.45 17.18 14.14
N SER A 176 4.51 17.56 13.26
CA SER A 176 4.09 18.97 13.15
C SER A 176 3.54 19.50 14.48
N VAL A 177 3.68 20.81 14.73
CA VAL A 177 3.21 21.45 15.97
C VAL A 177 1.74 21.12 16.26
N TYR A 178 0.86 21.15 15.25
CA TYR A 178 -0.54 20.77 15.42
C TYR A 178 -0.72 19.29 15.81
N THR A 179 0.15 18.41 15.32
CA THR A 179 0.16 16.99 15.72
C THR A 179 0.62 16.85 17.17
N ILE A 180 1.64 17.62 17.60
CA ILE A 180 2.10 17.63 19.00
C ILE A 180 0.95 18.05 19.92
N MET A 181 0.35 19.22 19.67
CA MET A 181 -0.76 19.77 20.46
C MET A 181 -1.94 18.79 20.55
N ARG A 182 -2.30 18.15 19.44
CA ARG A 182 -3.37 17.15 19.40
C ARG A 182 -3.03 15.88 20.18
N ARG A 183 -1.77 15.41 20.11
CA ARG A 183 -1.32 14.19 20.80
C ARG A 183 -1.17 14.38 22.32
N THR A 184 -0.78 15.57 22.74
CA THR A 184 -0.60 15.92 24.16
C THR A 184 -1.86 16.50 24.79
N ASN A 185 -2.85 16.89 23.98
CA ASN A 185 -4.04 17.63 24.39
C ASN A 185 -3.68 18.94 25.12
N LYS A 186 -2.68 19.66 24.59
CA LYS A 186 -2.16 20.91 25.16
C LYS A 186 -2.05 21.99 24.11
N THR A 187 -2.29 23.23 24.54
CA THR A 187 -2.00 24.44 23.78
C THR A 187 -0.49 24.67 23.68
N TRP A 188 -0.05 25.53 22.75
CA TRP A 188 1.36 25.87 22.63
C TRP A 188 1.93 26.51 23.90
N GLU A 189 1.15 27.36 24.58
CA GLU A 189 1.54 27.98 25.85
C GLU A 189 1.76 26.92 26.94
N GLU A 190 0.83 25.98 27.10
CA GLU A 190 0.97 24.87 28.05
C GLU A 190 2.16 23.97 27.72
N LEU A 191 2.44 23.72 26.43
CA LEU A 191 3.63 22.97 26.01
C LEU A 191 4.92 23.69 26.42
N MET A 192 5.01 25.02 26.25
CA MET A 192 6.18 25.79 26.64
C MET A 192 6.38 25.77 28.16
N SER A 193 5.30 25.90 28.93
CA SER A 193 5.34 25.76 30.38
C SER A 193 5.78 24.37 30.83
N GLU A 194 5.29 23.32 30.18
CA GLU A 194 5.64 21.93 30.51
C GLU A 194 7.11 21.60 30.26
N ILE A 195 7.71 22.13 29.18
CA ILE A 195 9.13 21.91 28.88
C ILE A 195 10.07 22.83 29.69
N GLY A 196 9.49 23.70 30.55
CA GLY A 196 10.21 24.49 31.55
C GLY A 196 10.45 25.96 31.20
N TYR A 197 9.69 26.55 30.27
CA TYR A 197 9.76 27.99 29.98
C TYR A 197 8.62 28.77 30.62
N ASP A 198 8.92 29.94 31.17
CA ASP A 198 7.90 30.91 31.56
C ASP A 198 7.40 31.69 30.34
N TYR A 199 6.44 31.09 29.63
CA TYR A 199 5.84 31.67 28.44
C TYR A 199 5.22 33.06 28.70
N ARG A 200 4.63 33.27 29.89
CA ARG A 200 3.94 34.52 30.22
C ARG A 200 4.95 35.65 30.39
N GLU A 201 6.03 35.39 31.12
CA GLU A 201 7.09 36.38 31.31
C GLU A 201 7.71 36.80 29.97
N ILE A 202 8.03 35.83 29.11
CA ILE A 202 8.59 36.06 27.78
C ILE A 202 7.65 36.90 26.91
N LYS A 203 6.35 36.57 26.92
CA LYS A 203 5.32 37.31 26.17
C LYS A 203 5.20 38.76 26.64
N ILE A 204 5.23 39.00 27.95
CA ILE A 204 5.20 40.36 28.53
C ILE A 204 6.44 41.15 28.13
N LYS A 205 7.64 40.56 28.25
CA LYS A 205 8.92 41.18 27.86
C LYS A 205 8.90 41.60 26.39
N LYS A 206 8.39 40.73 25.51
CA LYS A 206 8.25 41.00 24.07
C LYS A 206 7.28 42.15 23.78
N GLN A 207 6.11 42.17 24.43
CA GLN A 207 5.15 43.26 24.29
C GLN A 207 5.74 44.60 24.73
N ARG A 208 6.40 44.64 25.89
CA ARG A 208 7.09 45.84 26.40
C ARG A 208 8.16 46.35 25.42
N ASN A 209 8.97 45.44 24.86
CA ASN A 209 10.02 45.79 23.89
C ASN A 209 9.43 46.35 22.59
N ASN A 210 8.34 45.77 22.09
CA ASN A 210 7.66 46.26 20.88
C ASN A 210 7.06 47.66 21.09
N LEU A 211 6.46 47.91 22.26
CA LEU A 211 5.95 49.24 22.62
C LEU A 211 7.07 50.28 22.67
N ARG A 212 8.20 49.95 23.33
CA ARG A 212 9.39 50.82 23.38
C ARG A 212 9.95 51.13 21.99
N ARG A 213 10.04 50.13 21.10
CA ARG A 213 10.51 50.32 19.71
C ARG A 213 9.57 51.21 18.91
N ARG A 214 8.25 51.04 19.02
CA ARG A 214 7.26 51.91 18.36
C ARG A 214 7.39 53.36 18.83
N SER A 215 7.53 53.57 20.14
CA SER A 215 7.74 54.92 20.70
C SER A 215 9.00 55.59 20.14
N LYS A 216 10.13 54.87 20.09
CA LYS A 216 11.39 55.40 19.52
C LYS A 216 11.28 55.72 18.02
N ASN A 217 10.63 54.85 17.26
CA ASN A 217 10.45 55.04 15.81
C ASN A 217 9.51 56.21 15.48
N ASN A 218 8.58 56.54 16.38
CA ASN A 218 7.71 57.71 16.22
C ASN A 218 8.46 59.01 16.56
N MET A 219 9.32 59.01 17.58
CA MET A 219 10.17 60.17 17.95
C MET A 219 11.27 60.49 16.94
N SER A 220 11.70 59.53 16.12
CA SER A 220 12.75 59.72 15.10
C SER A 220 12.20 60.11 13.72
N LYS A 221 10.87 60.28 13.61
CA LYS A 221 10.16 60.71 12.40
C LYS A 221 9.53 62.12 12.52
N THR A 222 9.68 62.74 13.68
CA THR A 222 9.34 64.14 13.99
C THR A 222 10.61 64.93 14.14
#